data_AF-A0A3D5DQ37-F1
#
_entry.id   AF-A0A3D5DQ37-F1
#
_cell.length_a   1.000
_cell.length_b   1.000
_cell.length_c   1.000
_cell.angle_alpha   90.00
_cell.angle_beta   90.00
_cell.angle_gamma   90.00
#
_symmetry.space_group_name_H-M   'P 1'
#
loop_
_entity.id
_entity.type
_entity.pdbx_description
1 polymer ?
#
loop_
_entity_poly.entity_id
_entity_poly.type
_entity_poly.pdbx_seq_one_letter_code
_entity_poly.pdbx_strand_id
1 'polypeptide(L)' 'MCFKAEDPSTSDGIYIFTSLRPESWAIPAEAVGGSRLFKELIRKKLFDAQLASTAMGATSGLFCWPPDR' A
#
# COMPACT_ATOMS: atom_id res chain seq x y z
N MET A 1 -4.83 5.87 0.17
CA MET A 1 -3.52 5.24 -0.09
C MET A 1 -3.75 3.95 -0.85
N CYS A 2 -2.78 3.48 -1.61
CA CYS A 2 -2.90 2.23 -2.36
C CYS A 2 -1.73 1.30 -2.08
N PHE A 3 -2.00 0.00 -2.04
CA PHE A 3 -1.01 -1.05 -2.11
C PHE A 3 -1.04 -1.64 -3.52
N LYS A 4 0.12 -1.74 -4.18
CA LYS A 4 0.25 -2.37 -5.48
C LYS A 4 1.00 -3.68 -5.29
N ALA A 5 0.30 -4.78 -5.52
CA ALA A 5 0.94 -6.08 -5.66
C ALA A 5 1.55 -6.14 -7.05
N GLU A 6 2.84 -6.42 -7.11
CA GLU A 6 3.64 -6.46 -8.33
C GLU A 6 4.14 -7.88 -8.59
N ASP A 7 4.73 -8.10 -9.76
CA ASP A 7 5.32 -9.39 -10.08
C ASP A 7 6.55 -9.71 -9.21
N PRO A 8 7.00 -10.98 -9.13
CA PRO A 8 8.15 -11.37 -8.30
C PRO A 8 9.48 -10.70 -8.66
N SER A 9 9.58 -10.01 -9.81
CA SER A 9 10.78 -9.27 -10.21
C SER A 9 10.74 -7.79 -9.83
N THR A 10 9.63 -7.33 -9.26
CA THR A 10 9.38 -5.93 -8.89
C THR A 10 8.91 -5.86 -7.44
N SER A 11 9.42 -4.87 -6.70
CA SER A 11 8.95 -4.59 -5.34
C SER A 11 7.48 -4.19 -5.33
N ASP A 12 6.70 -4.75 -4.40
CA ASP A 12 5.35 -4.25 -4.12
C ASP A 12 5.40 -2.76 -3.73
N GLY A 13 4.36 -2.01 -4.07
CA GLY A 13 4.32 -0.56 -3.92
C GLY A 13 3.35 -0.09 -2.85
N ILE A 14 3.83 0.68 -1.87
CA ILE A 14 2.98 1.46 -0.95
C ILE A 14 2.91 2.90 -1.47
N TYR A 15 1.71 3.33 -1.87
CA TYR A 15 1.46 4.66 -2.43
C TYR A 15 0.64 5.51 -1.45
N ILE A 16 1.27 6.53 -0.88
CA ILE A 16 0.63 7.44 0.08
C ILE A 16 0.32 8.77 -0.62
N PHE A 17 -0.95 9.17 -0.55
CA PHE A 17 -1.44 10.43 -1.10
C PHE A 17 -1.67 11.40 0.06
N THR A 18 -1.17 12.62 -0.07
CA THR A 18 -1.26 13.68 0.95
C THR A 18 -1.55 15.01 0.26
N SER A 19 -1.96 16.03 1.02
CA SER A 19 -2.16 17.38 0.47
C SER A 19 -0.86 18.15 0.20
N LEU A 20 0.31 17.58 0.50
CA LEU A 20 1.60 18.27 0.36
C LEU A 20 2.10 18.35 -1.08
N ARG A 21 1.64 17.43 -1.95
CA ARG A 21 2.00 17.34 -3.37
C ARG A 21 0.92 16.59 -4.15
N PRO A 22 0.76 16.84 -5.45
CA PRO A 22 -0.23 16.15 -6.27
C PRO A 22 0.11 14.68 -6.51
N GLU A 23 1.41 14.32 -6.59
CA GLU A 23 1.84 12.94 -6.80
C GLU A 23 1.90 12.15 -5.49
N SER A 24 1.72 10.83 -5.57
CA SER A 24 1.91 9.95 -4.42
C SER A 24 3.38 9.85 -3.99
N TRP A 25 3.59 9.59 -2.71
CA TRP A 25 4.85 9.04 -2.20
C TRP A 25 4.85 7.55 -2.50
N ALA A 26 5.77 7.10 -3.35
CA ALA A 26 5.94 5.69 -3.71
C ALA A 26 7.04 5.07 -2.85
N ILE A 27 6.69 4.04 -2.08
CA ILE A 27 7.57 3.39 -1.13
C ILE A 27 7.57 1.90 -1.44
N PRO A 28 8.72 1.30 -1.82
CA PRO A 28 8.83 -0.15 -1.96
C PRO A 28 8.49 -0.84 -0.64
N ALA A 29 7.65 -1.88 -0.65
CA ALA A 29 7.25 -2.59 0.56
C ALA A 29 8.44 -3.28 1.24
N GLU A 30 9.46 -3.68 0.47
CA GLU A 30 10.70 -4.33 0.89
C GLU A 30 11.77 -3.34 1.35
N ALA A 31 11.54 -2.03 1.20
CA ALA A 31 12.46 -1.04 1.75
C ALA A 31 12.62 -1.21 3.27
N VAL A 32 13.76 -0.79 3.81
CA VAL A 32 14.00 -0.85 5.27
C VAL A 32 12.90 -0.08 6.00
N GLY A 33 12.09 -0.81 6.76
CA GLY A 33 10.94 -0.26 7.49
C GLY A 33 9.60 -0.26 6.74
N GLY A 34 9.54 -0.69 5.48
CA GLY A 34 8.31 -0.75 4.68
C GLY A 34 7.21 -1.61 5.31
N SER A 35 7.55 -2.82 5.76
CA SER A 35 6.63 -3.70 6.48
C SER A 35 6.12 -3.10 7.80
N ARG A 36 6.96 -2.34 8.52
CA ARG A 36 6.55 -1.62 9.75
C ARG A 36 5.62 -0.47 9.42
N LEU A 37 5.93 0.30 8.38
CA LEU A 37 5.07 1.38 7.89
C LEU A 37 3.69 0.85 7.51
N PHE A 38 3.62 -0.22 6.71
CA PHE A 38 2.33 -0.77 6.27
C PHE A 38 1.48 -1.27 7.44
N LYS A 39 2.08 -1.97 8.40
CA LYS A 39 1.42 -2.37 9.65
C LYS A 39 0.85 -1.17 10.43
N GLU A 40 1.60 -0.07 10.50
CA GLU A 40 1.13 1.16 11.16
C GLU A 40 -0.02 1.84 10.43
N LEU A 41 -0.01 1.83 9.09
CA LEU A 41 -1.10 2.36 8.27
C LEU A 41 -2.40 1.56 8.52
N ILE A 42 -2.32 0.23 8.57
CA ILE A 42 -3.45 -0.65 8.90
C ILE A 42 -3.91 -0.40 10.35
N ARG A 43 -2.99 -0.38 11.32
CA ARG A 43 -3.29 -0.14 12.74
C ARG A 43 -4.01 1.20 12.97
N LYS A 44 -3.64 2.23 12.21
CA LYS A 44 -4.25 3.56 12.25
C LYS A 44 -5.53 3.68 11.42
N LYS A 45 -6.01 2.59 10.81
CA LYS A 45 -7.19 2.55 9.93
C LYS A 45 -7.05 3.45 8.69
N LEU A 46 -5.82 3.72 8.27
CA LEU A 46 -5.51 4.44 7.04
C LEU A 46 -5.47 3.50 5.83
N PHE A 47 -5.47 2.19 6.07
CA PHE A 47 -5.72 1.13 5.11
C PHE A 47 -6.59 0.06 5.76
N ASP A 48 -7.53 -0.51 5.02
CA ASP A 48 -8.42 -1.53 5.55
C ASP A 48 -7.69 -2.87 5.77
N ALA A 49 -7.98 -3.54 6.88
CA ALA A 49 -7.27 -4.76 7.28
C ALA A 49 -7.68 -5.98 6.44
N GLN A 50 -8.94 -6.05 5.99
CA GLN A 50 -9.37 -7.13 5.09
C GLN A 50 -8.78 -6.91 3.71
N LEU A 51 -8.79 -5.67 3.21
CA LEU A 51 -8.15 -5.30 1.96
C LEU A 51 -6.64 -5.59 1.98
N ALA A 52 -5.95 -5.34 3.12
CA ALA A 52 -4.55 -5.72 3.29
C ALA A 52 -4.32 -7.22 3.16
N SER A 53 -5.16 -8.03 3.81
CA SER A 53 -5.06 -9.49 3.72
C SER A 53 -5.23 -9.98 2.28
N THR A 54 -6.19 -9.40 1.56
CA THR A 54 -6.40 -9.69 0.12
C THR A 54 -5.21 -9.26 -0.73
N ALA A 55 -4.70 -8.05 -0.53
CA ALA A 55 -3.60 -7.50 -1.31
C ALA A 55 -2.30 -8.31 -1.13
N MET A 56 -1.99 -8.74 0.09
CA MET A 56 -0.79 -9.55 0.37
C MET A 56 -0.85 -10.97 -0.20
N GLY A 57 -2.05 -11.47 -0.53
CA GLY A 57 -2.24 -12.76 -1.19
C GLY A 57 -2.36 -12.67 -2.71
N ALA A 58 -2.39 -11.46 -3.27
CA ALA A 58 -2.58 -11.26 -4.70
C ALA A 58 -1.27 -11.38 -5.47
N THR A 59 -1.31 -12.03 -6.63
CA THR A 59 -0.16 -12.09 -7.55
C THR A 59 0.10 -10.74 -8.24
N SER A 60 -0.94 -9.94 -8.41
CA SER A 60 -0.85 -8.57 -8.92
C SER A 60 -2.14 -7.81 -8.63
N GLY A 61 -2.07 -6.47 -8.67
CA GLY A 61 -3.24 -5.61 -8.60
C GLY A 61 -3.00 -4.31 -7.85
N LEU A 62 -3.96 -3.40 -7.95
CA LEU A 62 -3.95 -2.13 -7.22
C LEU A 62 -5.12 -2.10 -6.23
N PHE A 63 -4.78 -1.99 -4.95
CA PHE A 63 -5.72 -2.06 -3.84
C PHE A 63 -5.73 -0.72 -3.11
N CYS A 64 -6.77 0.08 -3.30
CA CYS A 64 -6.85 1.43 -2.76
C CYS A 64 -7.87 1.53 -1.61
N TRP A 65 -7.51 2.33 -0.59
CA TRP A 65 -8.38 2.68 0.53
C TRP A 65 -8.33 4.18 0.85
N PRO A 66 -9.49 4.83 1.11
CA PRO A 66 -10.84 4.30 0.92
C PRO A 66 -11.10 3.91 -0.54
N PRO A 67 -12.09 3.04 -0.83
CA PRO A 67 -12.50 2.77 -2.21
C PRO A 67 -12.89 4.10 -2.85
N ASP A 68 -12.65 4.22 -4.16
CA ASP A 68 -13.11 5.38 -4.91
C ASP A 68 -14.61 5.58 -4.67
N ARG A 69 -15.00 6.84 -4.44
CA ARG A 69 -16.40 7.24 -4.34
C ARG A 69 -17.04 7.30 -5.72
#